data_AF-A0AAN4YDV3-F1
#
_entry.id   AF-A0AAN4YDV3-F1
#
_cell.length_a   1.000
_cell.length_b   1.000
_cell.length_c   1.000
_cell.angle_alpha   90.00
_cell.angle_beta   90.00
_cell.angle_gamma   90.00
#
_symmetry.space_group_name_H-M   'P 1'
#
loop_
_entity.id
_entity.type
_entity.pdbx_description
1 polymer ?
#
loop_
_entity_poly.entity_id
_entity_poly.type
_entity_poly.pdbx_seq_one_letter_code
_entity_poly.pdbx_strand_id
1 'polypeptide(L)'
;MLENDNLRDEYMSLYSDVQKDIPFARIALDKAPDAVNLWIGNSKSVTAMHKDNYENIYVQVLGRKHFVLFPALCYPFVNEKPLQPATYVRTEDGLVLQMDENDEPVPFPIWDPDRPSENTTPFSQYAQPLRVTLNPGDMLYLPAMW
;
A
#
# COMPACT_ATOMS: atom_id res chain seq x y z
N MET A 1 10.60 -1.48 -2.40
CA MET A 1 10.00 -0.13 -2.23
C MET A 1 8.84 -0.05 -3.22
N LEU A 2 7.62 0.17 -2.75
CA LEU A 2 6.41 0.16 -3.60
C LEU A 2 6.28 1.43 -4.46
N GLU A 3 7.12 2.44 -4.20
CA GLU A 3 7.10 3.73 -4.85
C GLU A 3 8.48 3.98 -5.47
N ASN A 4 8.57 3.90 -6.80
CA ASN A 4 9.82 4.03 -7.55
C ASN A 4 9.70 4.88 -8.82
N ASP A 5 8.62 5.67 -8.94
CA ASP A 5 8.33 6.52 -10.11
C ASP A 5 8.23 5.74 -11.43
N ASN A 6 7.79 4.47 -11.35
CA ASN A 6 7.82 3.54 -12.48
C ASN A 6 7.04 4.01 -13.72
N LEU A 7 6.05 4.91 -13.59
CA LEU A 7 5.32 5.38 -14.76
C LEU A 7 6.20 6.23 -15.66
N ARG A 8 7.09 7.04 -15.06
CA ARG A 8 8.01 7.90 -15.81
C ARG A 8 9.20 7.12 -16.34
N ASP A 9 9.66 6.12 -15.59
CA ASP A 9 10.88 5.37 -15.92
C ASP A 9 10.64 4.15 -16.82
N GLU A 10 9.61 3.35 -16.53
CA GLU A 10 9.37 2.06 -17.18
C GLU A 10 8.20 2.10 -18.18
N TYR A 11 7.19 2.94 -17.94
CA TYR A 11 5.95 2.98 -18.71
C TYR A 11 5.72 4.31 -19.45
N MET A 12 6.80 4.92 -19.94
CA MET A 12 6.79 6.25 -20.56
C MET A 12 5.84 6.37 -21.76
N SER A 13 5.54 5.27 -22.46
CA SER A 13 4.57 5.24 -23.56
C SER A 13 3.14 5.56 -23.14
N LEU A 14 2.79 5.34 -21.87
CA LEU A 14 1.48 5.65 -21.29
C LEU A 14 1.46 7.02 -20.61
N TYR A 15 2.61 7.65 -20.42
CA TYR A 15 2.73 8.90 -19.65
C TYR A 15 1.98 10.07 -20.32
N SER A 16 1.84 10.06 -21.64
CA SER A 16 1.04 11.06 -22.37
C SER A 16 -0.47 10.91 -22.15
N ASP A 17 -0.93 9.74 -21.71
CA ASP A 17 -2.35 9.42 -21.56
C ASP A 17 -2.89 9.78 -20.17
N VAL A 18 -2.02 10.24 -19.26
CA VAL A 18 -2.37 10.61 -17.90
C VAL A 18 -1.99 12.05 -17.58
N GLN A 19 -2.57 12.59 -16.51
CA GLN A 19 -2.14 13.88 -15.97
C GLN A 19 -0.76 13.73 -15.31
N LYS A 20 0.11 14.72 -15.50
CA LYS A 20 1.48 14.74 -14.92
C LYS A 20 1.49 15.03 -13.41
N ASP A 21 0.49 15.76 -12.95
CA ASP A 21 0.18 16.05 -11.55
C ASP A 21 -1.34 16.15 -11.36
N ILE A 22 -1.78 16.26 -10.10
CA ILE A 22 -3.17 16.51 -9.74
C ILE A 22 -3.28 17.94 -9.21
N PRO A 23 -3.88 18.89 -9.96
CA PRO A 23 -3.75 20.31 -9.67
C PRO A 23 -4.19 20.72 -8.27
N PHE A 24 -5.32 20.20 -7.76
CA PHE A 24 -5.79 20.57 -6.43
C PHE A 24 -4.83 20.11 -5.33
N ALA A 25 -4.25 18.90 -5.47
CA ALA A 25 -3.32 18.34 -4.50
C ALA A 25 -2.00 19.11 -4.54
N ARG A 26 -1.47 19.39 -5.73
CA ARG A 26 -0.26 20.20 -5.90
C ARG A 26 -0.40 21.59 -5.29
N ILE A 27 -1.55 22.24 -5.47
CA ILE A 27 -1.81 23.57 -4.91
C ILE A 27 -1.98 23.50 -3.40
N ALA A 28 -2.72 22.51 -2.88
CA ALA A 28 -2.99 22.40 -1.45
C ALA A 28 -1.76 22.00 -0.63
N LEU A 29 -0.91 21.13 -1.18
CA LEU A 29 0.33 20.66 -0.53
C LEU A 29 1.55 21.51 -0.86
N ASP A 30 1.39 22.49 -1.76
CA ASP A 30 2.48 23.33 -2.32
C ASP A 30 3.69 22.50 -2.80
N LYS A 31 3.41 21.34 -3.41
CA LYS A 31 4.44 20.36 -3.78
C LYS A 31 4.03 19.57 -5.02
N ALA A 32 4.99 19.33 -5.91
CA ALA A 32 4.85 18.36 -7.00
C ALA A 32 4.99 16.91 -6.46
N PRO A 33 4.41 15.90 -7.13
CA PRO A 33 4.56 14.52 -6.69
C PRO A 33 6.02 14.05 -6.80
N ASP A 34 6.54 13.47 -5.72
CA ASP A 34 7.89 12.88 -5.70
C ASP A 34 8.01 11.68 -6.66
N ALA A 35 6.93 10.90 -6.76
CA ALA A 35 6.82 9.75 -7.65
C ALA A 35 5.40 9.62 -8.22
N VAL A 36 5.28 9.05 -9.42
CA VAL A 36 4.03 8.66 -10.07
C VAL A 36 4.14 7.19 -10.44
N ASN A 37 3.33 6.35 -9.78
CA ASN A 37 3.37 4.90 -9.95
C ASN A 37 2.15 4.40 -10.72
N LEU A 38 2.37 3.47 -11.64
CA LEU A 38 1.35 2.67 -12.30
C LEU A 38 1.19 1.32 -11.59
N TRP A 39 -0.06 0.97 -11.31
CA TRP A 39 -0.41 -0.30 -10.68
C TRP A 39 -1.27 -1.15 -11.60
N ILE A 40 -0.77 -2.34 -11.95
CA ILE A 40 -1.51 -3.35 -12.69
C ILE A 40 -1.45 -4.66 -11.91
N GLY A 41 -2.61 -5.22 -11.56
CA GLY A 41 -2.71 -6.45 -10.79
C GLY A 41 -4.02 -7.19 -11.06
N ASN A 42 -4.16 -8.38 -10.48
CA ASN A 42 -5.38 -9.18 -10.55
C ASN A 42 -5.99 -9.38 -9.17
N SER A 43 -7.13 -10.09 -9.09
CA SER A 43 -7.86 -10.32 -7.83
C SER A 43 -7.13 -11.19 -6.80
N LYS A 44 -5.98 -11.79 -7.16
CA LYS A 44 -5.13 -12.57 -6.24
C LYS A 44 -4.01 -11.73 -5.62
N SER A 45 -3.82 -10.50 -6.08
CA SER A 45 -2.80 -9.59 -5.55
C SER A 45 -3.38 -8.76 -4.41
N VAL A 46 -2.93 -9.03 -3.18
CA VAL A 46 -3.30 -8.28 -1.98
C VAL A 46 -2.06 -7.62 -1.41
N THR A 47 -2.11 -6.30 -1.22
CA THR A 47 -1.08 -5.58 -0.47
C THR A 47 -1.40 -5.72 1.01
N ALA A 48 -0.43 -6.21 1.80
CA ALA A 48 -0.60 -6.32 3.24
C ALA A 48 -0.78 -4.95 3.89
N MET A 49 -1.28 -4.94 5.13
CA MET A 49 -1.37 -3.71 5.91
C MET A 49 0.02 -3.09 6.07
N HIS A 50 0.11 -1.78 5.86
CA HIS A 50 1.31 -0.97 6.03
C HIS A 50 0.87 0.49 6.15
N LYS A 51 1.84 1.38 6.36
CA LYS A 51 1.66 2.83 6.35
C LYS A 51 2.80 3.46 5.57
N ASP A 52 2.52 4.59 4.93
CA ASP A 52 3.51 5.36 4.19
C ASP A 52 3.68 6.75 4.78
N ASN A 53 4.86 7.35 4.56
CA ASN A 53 5.15 8.72 4.99
C ASN A 53 4.76 9.77 3.93
N TYR A 54 3.99 9.35 2.91
CA TYR A 54 3.62 10.19 1.76
C TYR A 54 2.15 10.57 1.78
N GLU A 55 1.87 11.74 1.22
CA GLU A 55 0.51 12.15 0.88
C GLU A 55 0.12 11.50 -0.45
N ASN A 56 -0.72 10.46 -0.38
CA ASN A 56 -1.02 9.62 -1.53
C ASN A 56 -2.32 10.05 -2.21
N ILE A 57 -2.26 10.27 -3.54
CA ILE A 57 -3.44 10.44 -4.39
C ILE A 57 -3.59 9.19 -5.25
N TYR A 58 -4.52 8.31 -4.85
CA TYR A 58 -4.78 7.06 -5.56
C TYR A 58 -5.91 7.24 -6.58
N VAL A 59 -5.64 6.95 -7.85
CA VAL A 59 -6.61 7.09 -8.94
C VAL A 59 -6.94 5.73 -9.52
N GLN A 60 -8.22 5.37 -9.55
CA GLN A 60 -8.67 4.10 -10.11
C GLN A 60 -9.07 4.28 -11.58
N VAL A 61 -8.23 3.81 -12.50
CA VAL A 61 -8.48 3.94 -13.95
C VAL A 61 -9.41 2.82 -14.46
N LEU A 62 -9.08 1.55 -14.21
CA LEU A 62 -9.85 0.39 -14.68
C LEU A 62 -10.04 -0.68 -13.60
N GLY A 63 -11.25 -1.24 -13.51
CA GLY A 63 -11.58 -2.22 -12.47
C GLY A 63 -11.97 -1.55 -11.15
N ARG A 64 -11.72 -2.23 -10.03
CA ARG A 64 -12.01 -1.71 -8.68
C ARG A 64 -10.85 -1.96 -7.74
N LYS A 65 -10.64 -1.03 -6.81
CA LYS A 65 -9.72 -1.18 -5.69
C LYS A 65 -10.50 -1.14 -4.38
N HIS A 66 -10.24 -2.11 -3.51
CA HIS A 66 -10.80 -2.17 -2.18
C HIS A 66 -9.71 -1.82 -1.17
N PHE A 67 -9.98 -0.83 -0.32
CA PHE A 67 -9.10 -0.43 0.77
C PHE A 67 -9.76 -0.77 2.11
N VAL A 68 -8.93 -1.19 3.06
CA VAL A 68 -9.25 -1.29 4.48
C VAL A 68 -8.28 -0.36 5.19
N LEU A 69 -8.79 0.71 5.77
CA LEU A 69 -8.00 1.83 6.27
C LEU A 69 -8.18 1.99 7.78
N PHE A 70 -7.10 2.44 8.42
CA PHE A 70 -7.08 2.84 9.82
C PHE A 70 -6.47 4.23 9.94
N PRO A 71 -6.97 5.11 10.81
CA PRO A 71 -6.22 6.33 11.12
C PRO A 71 -4.95 5.96 11.91
N ALA A 72 -3.92 6.81 11.84
CA ALA A 72 -2.65 6.61 12.55
C ALA A 72 -2.80 6.29 14.07
N LEU A 73 -3.87 6.79 14.70
CA LEU A 73 -4.20 6.54 16.11
C LEU A 73 -4.52 5.07 16.42
N CYS A 74 -4.86 4.26 15.41
CA CYS A 74 -5.20 2.86 15.55
C CYS A 74 -3.98 1.93 15.53
N TYR A 75 -2.77 2.47 15.53
CA TYR A 75 -1.53 1.70 15.61
C TYR A 75 -1.51 0.62 16.73
N PRO A 76 -2.06 0.84 17.94
CA PRO A 76 -2.11 -0.21 18.97
C PRO A 76 -2.94 -1.45 18.58
N PHE A 77 -3.74 -1.40 17.51
CA PHE A 77 -4.64 -2.48 17.10
C PHE A 77 -3.98 -3.49 16.16
N VAL A 78 -2.93 -3.08 15.44
CA VAL A 78 -2.39 -3.83 14.28
C VAL A 78 -1.31 -4.85 14.63
N ASN A 79 -0.96 -4.95 15.92
CA ASN A 79 0.03 -5.90 16.44
C ASN A 79 1.36 -5.86 15.67
N GLU A 80 1.97 -4.67 15.53
CA GLU A 80 3.25 -4.56 14.82
C GLU A 80 4.36 -5.32 15.58
N LYS A 81 5.11 -6.14 14.85
CA LYS A 81 6.24 -6.91 15.38
C LYS A 81 7.45 -6.84 14.45
N PRO A 82 8.67 -6.89 14.99
CA PRO A 82 9.85 -7.10 14.17
C PRO A 82 9.83 -8.50 13.56
N LEU A 83 9.93 -8.60 12.23
CA LEU A 83 10.03 -9.84 11.48
C LEU A 83 11.34 -9.88 10.67
N GLN A 84 11.96 -11.06 10.57
CA GLN A 84 13.11 -11.25 9.70
C GLN A 84 12.68 -11.09 8.22
N PRO A 85 13.34 -10.22 7.43
CA PRO A 85 13.05 -10.09 6.01
C PRO A 85 13.32 -11.37 5.23
N ALA A 86 12.52 -11.59 4.19
CA ALA A 86 12.68 -12.69 3.27
C ALA A 86 12.14 -12.31 1.90
N THR A 87 12.79 -12.82 0.86
CA THR A 87 12.48 -12.52 -0.54
C THR A 87 12.05 -13.79 -1.28
N TYR A 88 11.01 -13.70 -2.11
CA TYR A 88 10.64 -14.79 -3.00
C TYR A 88 11.64 -14.93 -4.15
N VAL A 89 12.19 -16.12 -4.32
CA VAL A 89 13.07 -16.48 -5.43
C VAL A 89 12.37 -17.48 -6.34
N ARG A 90 12.50 -17.27 -7.64
CA ARG A 90 11.92 -18.15 -8.66
C ARG A 90 12.83 -19.35 -8.93
N THR A 91 12.27 -20.54 -8.79
CA THR A 91 12.88 -21.84 -9.11
C THR A 91 12.11 -22.53 -10.22
N GLU A 92 12.56 -23.72 -10.64
CA GLU A 92 11.85 -24.56 -11.61
C GLU A 92 10.46 -24.97 -11.11
N ASP A 93 10.32 -25.21 -9.80
CA ASP A 93 9.08 -25.67 -9.16
C ASP A 93 8.14 -24.54 -8.69
N GLY A 94 8.56 -23.27 -8.82
CA GLY A 94 7.72 -22.12 -8.46
C GLY A 94 8.45 -20.99 -7.74
N LEU A 95 7.77 -20.35 -6.78
CA LEU A 95 8.37 -19.32 -5.93
C LEU A 95 8.64 -19.92 -4.55
N VAL A 96 9.88 -19.78 -4.09
CA VAL A 96 10.31 -20.22 -2.74
C VAL A 96 10.72 -19.00 -1.93
N LEU A 97 10.44 -19.02 -0.63
CA LEU A 97 10.83 -17.95 0.27
C LEU A 97 12.27 -18.16 0.74
N GLN A 98 13.14 -17.18 0.51
CA GLN A 98 14.53 -17.20 0.95
C GLN A 98 14.74 -16.12 2.04
N MET A 99 15.32 -16.50 3.18
CA MET A 99 15.59 -15.56 4.27
C MET A 99 16.76 -14.63 3.91
N ASP A 100 16.62 -13.35 4.25
CA ASP A 100 17.67 -12.35 4.04
C ASP A 100 18.57 -12.32 5.29
N GLU A 101 19.57 -13.22 5.35
CA GLU A 101 20.32 -13.58 6.56
C GLU A 101 21.10 -12.43 7.23
N ASN A 102 21.32 -11.31 6.52
CA ASN A 102 22.11 -10.18 7.00
C ASN A 102 21.27 -8.91 7.24
N ASP A 103 19.95 -8.99 7.03
CA ASP A 103 19.07 -7.84 7.18
C ASP A 103 18.50 -7.77 8.59
N GLU A 104 18.40 -6.56 9.13
CA GLU A 104 17.78 -6.32 10.44
C GLU A 104 16.27 -6.60 10.38
N PRO A 105 15.67 -7.12 11.47
CA PRO A 105 14.23 -7.30 11.54
C PRO A 105 13.45 -6.01 11.26
N VAL A 106 12.46 -6.10 10.39
CA VAL A 106 11.61 -4.96 10.00
C VAL A 106 10.29 -4.99 10.76
N PRO A 107 9.79 -3.83 11.22
CA PRO A 107 8.46 -3.74 11.79
C PRO A 107 7.39 -4.11 10.76
N PHE A 108 6.49 -5.02 11.13
CA PHE A 108 5.41 -5.46 10.26
C PHE A 108 4.11 -5.69 11.06
N PRO A 109 2.96 -5.11 10.63
CA PRO A 109 1.67 -5.37 11.26
C PRO A 109 1.19 -6.78 10.92
N ILE A 110 1.10 -7.65 11.93
CA ILE A 110 0.73 -9.06 11.73
C ILE A 110 -0.75 -9.35 11.96
N TRP A 111 -1.54 -8.37 12.43
CA TRP A 111 -2.98 -8.51 12.59
C TRP A 111 -3.73 -8.17 11.29
N ASP A 112 -4.68 -9.03 10.90
CA ASP A 112 -5.55 -8.82 9.74
C ASP A 112 -7.00 -8.62 10.21
N PRO A 113 -7.64 -7.46 9.93
CA PRO A 113 -9.04 -7.22 10.29
C PRO A 113 -10.04 -8.14 9.58
N ASP A 114 -9.65 -8.78 8.47
CA ASP A 114 -10.46 -9.80 7.79
C ASP A 114 -10.31 -11.19 8.43
N ARG A 115 -9.35 -11.35 9.35
CA ARG A 115 -9.17 -12.54 10.21
C ARG A 115 -9.09 -12.13 11.69
N PRO A 116 -10.18 -11.60 12.25
CA PRO A 116 -10.16 -10.84 13.52
C PRO A 116 -9.74 -11.66 14.75
N SER A 117 -9.65 -12.98 14.67
CA SER A 117 -9.22 -13.87 15.75
C SER A 117 -7.73 -14.22 15.74
N GLU A 118 -7.01 -13.98 14.64
CA GLU A 118 -5.59 -14.32 14.49
C GLU A 118 -4.72 -13.11 14.81
N ASN A 119 -3.55 -13.32 15.44
CA ASN A 119 -2.56 -12.28 15.70
C ASN A 119 -3.12 -11.01 16.37
N THR A 120 -4.07 -11.14 17.29
CA THR A 120 -4.74 -10.00 17.92
C THR A 120 -3.89 -9.33 19.00
N THR A 121 -4.26 -8.09 19.32
CA THR A 121 -3.88 -7.38 20.54
C THR A 121 -5.11 -7.32 21.48
N PRO A 122 -4.94 -6.91 22.77
CA PRO A 122 -6.07 -6.63 23.64
C PRO A 122 -7.04 -5.57 23.09
N PHE A 123 -6.56 -4.73 22.16
CA PHE A 123 -7.29 -3.61 21.60
C PHE A 123 -7.92 -3.89 20.24
N SER A 124 -7.51 -4.94 19.53
CA SER A 124 -7.95 -5.23 18.16
C SER A 124 -9.48 -5.37 18.04
N GLN A 125 -10.15 -5.83 19.11
CA GLN A 125 -11.62 -5.94 19.16
C GLN A 125 -12.35 -4.59 19.08
N TYR A 126 -11.67 -3.48 19.40
CA TYR A 126 -12.23 -2.13 19.34
C TYR A 126 -11.93 -1.43 18.01
N ALA A 127 -11.18 -2.08 17.13
CA ALA A 127 -10.82 -1.54 15.83
C ALA A 127 -12.06 -1.35 14.94
N GLN A 128 -12.19 -0.18 14.33
CA GLN A 128 -13.24 0.11 13.35
C GLN A 128 -12.60 0.48 12.01
N PRO A 129 -12.33 -0.51 11.14
CA PRO A 129 -11.73 -0.25 9.84
C PRO A 129 -12.68 0.53 8.94
N LEU A 130 -12.16 1.55 8.26
CA LEU A 130 -12.86 2.21 7.16
C LEU A 130 -12.67 1.38 5.88
N ARG A 131 -13.77 0.93 5.27
CA ARG A 131 -13.74 0.17 4.02
C ARG A 131 -14.17 1.03 2.86
N VAL A 132 -13.29 1.21 1.88
CA VAL A 132 -13.52 2.06 0.71
C VAL A 132 -13.41 1.22 -0.55
N THR A 133 -14.31 1.43 -1.50
CA THR A 133 -14.22 0.85 -2.85
C THR A 133 -14.11 1.98 -3.85
N LEU A 134 -13.03 1.99 -4.63
CA LEU A 134 -12.86 2.88 -5.77
C LEU A 134 -13.34 2.19 -7.04
N ASN A 135 -14.19 2.86 -7.80
CA ASN A 135 -14.63 2.51 -9.14
C ASN A 135 -13.81 3.26 -10.19
N PRO A 136 -13.91 2.91 -11.49
CA PRO A 136 -13.26 3.65 -12.55
C PRO A 136 -13.62 5.15 -12.51
N GLY A 137 -12.61 6.00 -12.47
CA GLY A 137 -12.74 7.46 -12.36
C GLY A 137 -12.70 8.00 -10.92
N ASP A 138 -12.80 7.14 -9.90
CA ASP A 138 -12.69 7.58 -8.52
C ASP A 138 -11.24 7.92 -8.15
N MET A 139 -11.11 8.88 -7.24
CA MET A 139 -9.84 9.30 -6.65
C MET A 139 -9.97 9.27 -5.12
N LEU A 140 -8.94 8.75 -4.46
CA LEU A 140 -8.80 8.73 -3.01
C LEU A 140 -7.57 9.55 -2.61
N TYR A 141 -7.78 10.54 -1.74
CA TYR A 141 -6.69 11.10 -0.96
C TYR A 141 -6.48 10.22 0.28
N LEU A 142 -5.34 9.55 0.34
CA LEU A 142 -4.87 8.74 1.45
C LEU A 142 -3.80 9.54 2.20
N PRO A 143 -4.12 10.12 3.37
CA PRO A 143 -3.17 10.96 4.07
C PRO A 143 -1.99 10.15 4.60
N ALA A 144 -0.85 10.81 4.78
CA ALA A 144 0.32 10.18 5.38
C ALA A 144 -0.01 9.50 6.72
N MET A 145 0.63 8.35 6.97
CA MET A 145 0.53 7.53 8.20
C MET A 145 -0.80 6.82 8.45
N TRP A 146 -1.72 6.82 7.48
CA TRP A 146 -2.92 5.96 7.48
C TRP A 146 -2.61 4.51 7.09
#